data_AF-A0A2N1T857-F1
#
_entry.id   AF-A0A2N1T857-F1
#
_cell.length_a   1.000
_cell.length_b   1.000
_cell.length_c   1.000
_cell.angle_alpha   90.00
_cell.angle_beta   90.00
_cell.angle_gamma   90.00
#
_symmetry.space_group_name_H-M   'P 1'
#
loop_
_entity.id
_entity.type
_entity.pdbx_description
1 polymer ?
#
loop_
_entity_poly.entity_id
_entity_poly.type
_entity_poly.pdbx_seq_one_letter_code
_entity_poly.pdbx_strand_id
1 'polypeptide(L)'
;MKKMYLMLAVLALALPALNGFSTEKKRPCDDDFLKYCADARDDREAMRECIDENLDNFSEACQDDLEKMKQRMEERRERREMRER
;
A
#
# COMPACT_ATOMS: atom_id res chain seq x y z
N MET A 1 -21.43 3.20 46.94
CA MET A 1 -22.06 3.29 45.60
C MET A 1 -21.63 4.52 44.80
N LYS A 2 -21.89 5.77 45.23
CA LYS A 2 -21.48 6.99 44.48
C LYS A 2 -19.96 7.08 44.18
N LYS A 3 -19.09 6.63 45.09
CA LYS A 3 -17.62 6.58 44.90
C LYS A 3 -17.19 5.57 43.82
N MET A 4 -17.98 4.52 43.60
CA MET A 4 -17.74 3.51 42.56
C MET A 4 -18.02 4.09 41.17
N TYR A 5 -19.10 4.87 41.03
CA TYR A 5 -19.43 5.58 39.79
C TYR A 5 -18.42 6.68 39.46
N LEU A 6 -17.89 7.38 40.48
CA LEU A 6 -16.83 8.38 40.29
C LEU A 6 -15.52 7.76 39.77
N MET A 7 -15.14 6.57 40.24
CA MET A 7 -13.95 5.88 39.74
C MET A 7 -14.13 5.36 38.31
N LEU A 8 -15.32 4.86 37.96
CA LEU A 8 -15.64 4.40 36.60
C LEU A 8 -15.65 5.53 35.58
N ALA A 9 -16.07 6.74 35.97
CA ALA A 9 -16.07 7.92 35.09
C ALA A 9 -14.64 8.41 34.75
N VAL A 10 -13.69 8.30 35.68
CA VAL A 10 -12.29 8.70 35.47
C VAL A 10 -11.57 7.75 34.52
N LEU A 11 -11.87 6.44 34.60
CA LEU A 11 -11.27 5.44 33.72
C LEU A 11 -11.73 5.58 32.25
N ALA A 12 -12.98 6.01 32.03
CA ALA A 12 -13.52 6.25 30.69
C ALA A 12 -12.85 7.43 29.97
N LEU A 13 -12.38 8.44 30.71
CA LEU A 13 -11.78 9.65 30.15
C LEU A 13 -10.30 9.48 29.72
N ALA A 14 -9.62 8.40 30.14
CA ALA A 14 -8.22 8.12 29.80
C ALA A 14 -8.04 7.22 28.56
N LEU A 15 -9.12 6.71 27.96
CA LEU A 15 -9.10 5.73 26.86
C LEU A 15 -8.81 6.26 25.43
N PRO A 16 -8.88 7.56 25.06
CA PRO A 16 -8.73 7.92 23.64
C PRO A 16 -7.30 7.79 23.10
N ALA A 17 -6.30 7.50 23.95
CA ALA A 17 -4.90 7.34 23.55
C ALA A 17 -4.54 5.96 22.96
N LEU A 18 -5.47 4.98 22.95
CA LEU A 18 -5.24 3.63 22.40
C LEU A 18 -5.68 3.46 20.94
N ASN A 19 -6.21 4.52 20.31
CA ASN A 19 -6.73 4.45 18.93
C ASN A 19 -5.66 4.62 17.84
N GLY A 20 -4.38 4.49 18.19
CA GLY A 20 -3.25 4.51 17.25
C GLY A 20 -3.07 3.19 16.49
N PHE A 21 -4.16 2.55 16.04
CA PHE A 21 -4.05 1.42 15.13
C PHE A 21 -3.75 1.96 13.72
N SER A 22 -2.47 2.00 13.38
CA SER A 22 -2.02 2.22 12.00
C SER A 22 -2.56 1.08 11.15
N THR A 23 -3.63 1.33 10.40
CA THR A 23 -4.07 0.42 9.35
C THR A 23 -3.00 0.43 8.27
N GLU A 24 -2.17 -0.61 8.24
CA GLU A 24 -1.23 -0.83 7.16
C GLU A 24 -2.05 -0.96 5.87
N LYS A 25 -2.01 0.09 5.03
CA LYS A 25 -2.68 0.07 3.73
C LYS A 25 -1.94 -0.95 2.86
N LYS A 26 -2.47 -2.16 2.79
CA LYS A 26 -2.07 -3.15 1.78
C LYS A 26 -2.07 -2.47 0.40
N ARG A 27 -0.99 -2.66 -0.36
CA ARG A 27 -0.94 -2.20 -1.74
C ARG A 27 -1.74 -3.16 -2.62
N PRO A 28 -2.35 -2.68 -3.71
CA PRO A 28 -3.18 -3.51 -4.59
C PRO A 28 -2.48 -4.77 -5.12
N CYS A 29 -1.15 -4.71 -5.32
CA CYS A 29 -0.37 -5.80 -5.90
C CYS A 29 0.30 -6.75 -4.89
N ASP A 30 0.19 -6.51 -3.58
CA ASP A 30 0.98 -7.28 -2.60
C ASP A 30 0.64 -8.79 -2.63
N ASP A 31 -0.65 -9.10 -2.69
CA ASP A 31 -1.12 -10.49 -2.70
C ASP A 31 -0.78 -11.18 -4.05
N ASP A 32 -0.81 -10.44 -5.17
CA ASP A 32 -0.43 -10.94 -6.50
C ASP A 32 1.08 -11.23 -6.58
N PHE A 33 1.93 -10.34 -6.06
CA PHE A 33 3.38 -10.56 -6.02
C PHE A 33 3.76 -11.75 -5.15
N LEU A 34 3.07 -11.97 -4.02
CA LEU A 34 3.29 -13.15 -3.19
C LEU A 34 2.88 -14.44 -3.88
N LYS A 35 1.86 -14.39 -4.74
CA LYS A 35 1.32 -15.56 -5.43
C LYS A 35 2.13 -15.95 -6.67
N TYR A 36 2.55 -14.98 -7.46
CA TYR A 36 3.16 -15.21 -8.77
C TYR A 36 4.66 -14.94 -8.81
N CYS A 37 5.15 -13.98 -8.00
CA CYS A 37 6.52 -13.45 -8.11
C CYS A 37 7.34 -13.57 -6.82
N ALA A 38 7.02 -14.54 -5.95
CA ALA A 38 7.68 -14.70 -4.66
C ALA A 38 9.21 -14.88 -4.77
N ASP A 39 9.66 -15.63 -5.78
CA ASP A 39 11.08 -15.93 -6.00
C ASP A 39 11.85 -14.76 -6.62
N ALA A 40 11.15 -13.78 -7.17
CA ALA A 40 11.74 -12.63 -7.85
C ALA A 40 11.89 -11.39 -6.96
N ARG A 41 11.48 -11.46 -5.68
CA ARG A 41 11.33 -10.28 -4.79
C ARG A 41 12.61 -9.47 -4.56
N ASP A 42 13.76 -10.13 -4.58
CA ASP A 42 15.06 -9.50 -4.29
C ASP A 42 15.82 -9.08 -5.56
N ASP A 43 15.32 -9.43 -6.74
CA ASP A 43 15.90 -9.09 -8.02
C ASP A 43 14.91 -8.24 -8.84
N ARG A 44 15.30 -6.99 -9.11
CA ARG A 44 14.46 -6.04 -9.82
C ARG A 44 14.18 -6.47 -11.27
N GLU A 45 15.16 -7.09 -11.92
CA GLU A 45 15.02 -7.53 -13.31
C GLU A 45 14.14 -8.77 -13.39
N ALA A 46 14.38 -9.74 -12.50
CA ALA A 46 13.51 -10.93 -12.38
C ALA A 46 12.07 -10.54 -12.00
N MET A 47 11.88 -9.55 -11.13
CA MET A 47 10.55 -9.07 -10.75
C MET A 47 9.82 -8.45 -11.94
N ARG A 48 10.54 -7.67 -12.77
CA ARG A 48 9.98 -7.08 -13.97
C ARG A 48 9.52 -8.16 -14.95
N GLU A 49 10.38 -9.14 -15.22
CA GLU A 49 10.06 -10.26 -16.11
C GLU A 49 8.85 -11.04 -15.58
N CYS A 50 8.83 -11.36 -14.28
CA CYS A 50 7.70 -12.04 -13.66
C CYS A 50 6.38 -11.27 -13.82
N ILE A 51 6.39 -9.95 -13.60
CA ILE A 51 5.21 -9.10 -13.78
C ILE A 51 4.75 -9.13 -15.23
N ASP A 52 5.66 -8.97 -16.20
CA ASP A 52 5.33 -8.96 -17.62
C ASP A 52 4.72 -10.31 -18.07
N GLU A 53 5.22 -11.44 -17.55
CA GLU A 53 4.70 -12.78 -17.86
C GLU A 53 3.36 -13.11 -17.19
N ASN A 54 3.09 -12.53 -16.01
CA ASN A 54 1.92 -12.87 -15.19
C ASN A 54 0.86 -11.77 -15.12
N LEU A 55 1.04 -10.65 -15.82
CA LEU A 55 0.17 -9.48 -15.69
C LEU A 55 -1.32 -9.82 -15.87
N ASP A 56 -1.64 -10.65 -16.86
CA ASP A 56 -3.01 -11.09 -17.15
C ASP A 56 -3.62 -11.94 -16.03
N ASN A 57 -2.78 -12.55 -15.18
CA ASN A 57 -3.20 -13.36 -14.04
C ASN A 57 -3.36 -12.56 -12.74
N PHE A 58 -2.88 -11.31 -12.71
CA PHE A 58 -3.01 -10.45 -11.53
C PHE A 58 -4.46 -9.99 -11.34
N SER A 59 -4.76 -9.53 -10.13
CA SER A 59 -6.05 -8.90 -9.87
C SER A 59 -6.23 -7.63 -10.72
N GLU A 60 -7.48 -7.34 -11.09
CA GLU A 60 -7.86 -6.10 -11.79
C GLU A 60 -7.36 -4.87 -11.01
N ALA A 61 -7.42 -4.92 -9.68
CA ALA A 61 -6.93 -3.85 -8.82
C ALA A 61 -5.41 -3.61 -8.95
N CYS A 62 -4.61 -4.67 -9.09
CA CYS A 62 -3.17 -4.53 -9.31
C CYS A 62 -2.86 -4.04 -10.73
N GLN A 63 -3.53 -4.58 -11.76
CA GLN A 63 -3.39 -4.13 -13.14
C GLN A 63 -3.66 -2.62 -13.27
N ASP A 64 -4.75 -2.15 -12.68
CA ASP A 64 -5.10 -0.73 -12.63
C ASP A 64 -4.05 0.13 -11.92
N ASP A 65 -3.47 -0.37 -10.82
CA ASP A 65 -2.43 0.38 -10.10
C ASP A 65 -1.12 0.47 -10.89
N LEU A 66 -0.75 -0.60 -11.59
CA LEU A 66 0.41 -0.65 -12.48
C LEU A 66 0.26 0.31 -13.66
N GLU A 67 -0.92 0.37 -14.29
CA GLU A 67 -1.19 1.32 -15.37
C GLU A 67 -1.13 2.78 -14.87
N LYS A 68 -1.74 3.06 -13.70
CA LYS A 68 -1.62 4.40 -13.07
C LYS A 68 -0.17 4.72 -12.72
N MET A 69 0.63 3.75 -12.31
CA MET A 69 2.06 3.94 -12.05
C MET A 69 2.81 4.32 -13.33
N LYS A 70 2.53 3.63 -14.44
CA LYS A 70 3.13 3.92 -15.75
C LYS A 70 2.83 5.36 -16.20
N GLN A 71 1.56 5.78 -16.13
CA GLN A 71 1.15 7.14 -16.46
C GLN A 71 1.88 8.18 -15.61
N ARG A 72 1.95 7.98 -14.29
CA ARG A 72 2.72 8.87 -13.39
C ARG A 72 4.20 8.95 -13.73
N MET A 73 4.79 7.86 -14.22
CA MET A 73 6.21 7.83 -14.62
C MET A 73 6.43 8.59 -15.94
N GLU A 74 5.53 8.44 -16.91
CA GLU A 74 5.54 9.18 -18.17
C GLU A 74 5.37 10.69 -17.91
N GLU A 75 4.38 11.10 -17.13
CA GLU A 75 4.19 12.50 -16.72
C GLU A 75 5.42 13.09 -16.03
N ARG A 76 6.07 12.31 -15.16
CA ARG A 76 7.32 12.72 -14.48
C ARG A 76 8.46 12.90 -15.48
N ARG A 77 8.57 12.02 -16.47
CA ARG A 77 9.57 12.11 -17.53
C ARG A 77 9.34 13.36 -18.36
N GLU A 78 8.13 13.60 -18.84
CA GLU A 78 7.78 14.80 -19.62
C GLU A 78 8.04 16.09 -18.83
N ARG A 79 7.63 16.12 -17.55
CA ARG A 79 7.91 17.25 -16.66
C ARG A 79 9.41 17.52 -16.50
N ARG A 80 10.23 16.47 -16.48
CA ARG A 80 11.69 16.59 -16.41
C ARG A 80 12.25 17.15 -17.72
N GLU A 81 11.82 16.61 -18.86
CA GLU A 81 12.22 17.11 -20.18
C GLU A 81 11.84 18.59 -20.38
N MET A 82 10.68 19.02 -19.88
CA MET A 82 10.26 20.43 -19.92
C MET A 82 11.13 21.33 -19.03
N ARG A 83 11.66 20.83 -17.92
CA ARG A 83 12.56 21.60 -17.03
C ARG A 83 13.97 21.73 -17.56
N GLU A 84 14.38 20.81 -18.43
CA GLU A 84 15.73 20.78 -19.04
C GLU A 84 15.77 21.54 -20.38
N ARG A 85 14.62 22.00 -20.89
CA ARG A 85 14.48 22.89 -22.06
C ARG A 85 14.43 24.35 -21.62
#